data_AF-A0A4P7XK79-F1
#
_entry.id   AF-A0A4P7XK79-F1
#
_cell.length_a   1.000
_cell.length_b   1.000
_cell.length_c   1.000
_cell.angle_alpha   90.00
_cell.angle_beta   90.00
_cell.angle_gamma   90.00
#
_symmetry.space_group_name_H-M   'P 1'
#
loop_
_entity.id
_entity.type
_entity.pdbx_description
1 polymer ?
#
loop_
_entity_poly.entity_id
_entity_poly.type
_entity_poly.pdbx_seq_one_letter_code
_entity_poly.pdbx_strand_id
1 'polypeptide(L)'
;MSYPQYYEDMYRLYQSEVYGAATFAAAARFSRDVDKKAKWTQLMLLEEQTKLRVLKYMADKGLSVRHPYGWVLRGELEGLAMSLAPWRWVMQQMLKATAQYYRIFTRMLEHAAPEDQAFFDYIVLHEEAIQAFARRELAGAGDSLAATRALLS
;
A
#
# COMPACT_ATOMS: atom_id res chain seq x y z
N MET A 1 20.26 5.64 -10.25
CA MET A 1 19.09 6.38 -10.78
C MET A 1 19.35 7.87 -10.70
N SER A 2 19.01 8.63 -11.73
CA SER A 2 19.11 10.09 -11.72
C SER A 2 17.93 10.66 -12.48
N TYR A 3 16.81 10.84 -11.79
CA TYR A 3 15.74 11.71 -12.27
C TYR A 3 15.36 12.69 -11.15
N PRO A 4 14.96 13.93 -11.48
CA PRO A 4 14.89 15.02 -10.51
C PRO A 4 14.00 14.76 -9.29
N GLN A 5 12.98 13.91 -9.43
CA GLN A 5 12.00 13.62 -8.39
C GLN A 5 12.28 12.33 -7.60
N TYR A 6 13.40 11.63 -7.86
CA TYR A 6 13.69 10.31 -7.25
C TYR A 6 13.59 10.30 -5.71
N TYR A 7 14.22 11.26 -5.05
CA TYR A 7 14.20 11.33 -3.58
C TYR A 7 12.79 11.61 -3.05
N GLU A 8 12.05 12.50 -3.70
CA GLU A 8 10.69 12.84 -3.31
C GLU A 8 9.75 11.65 -3.53
N ASP A 9 9.85 10.96 -4.66
CA ASP A 9 9.04 9.78 -4.98
C ASP A 9 9.35 8.62 -4.02
N MET A 10 10.63 8.39 -3.67
CA MET A 10 11.01 7.41 -2.64
C MET A 10 10.41 7.76 -1.27
N TYR A 11 10.40 9.04 -0.90
CA TYR A 11 9.79 9.46 0.36
C TYR A 11 8.25 9.32 0.32
N ARG A 12 7.62 9.61 -0.83
CA ARG A 12 6.19 9.40 -1.06
C ARG A 12 5.80 7.93 -0.99
N LEU A 13 6.62 7.04 -1.54
CA LEU A 13 6.47 5.58 -1.40
C LEU A 13 6.54 5.20 0.08
N TYR A 14 7.57 5.64 0.81
CA TYR A 14 7.63 5.33 2.25
C TYR A 14 6.43 5.89 3.04
N GLN A 15 5.96 7.09 2.69
CA GLN A 15 4.75 7.68 3.27
C GLN A 15 3.49 6.87 2.96
N SER A 16 3.33 6.37 1.73
CA SER A 16 2.15 5.57 1.35
C SER A 16 2.10 4.28 2.15
N GLU A 17 3.22 3.57 2.32
CA GLU A 17 3.24 2.32 3.09
C GLU A 17 2.93 2.55 4.58
N VAL A 18 3.46 3.63 5.18
CA VAL A 18 3.17 3.97 6.57
C VAL A 18 1.69 4.35 6.74
N TYR A 19 1.16 5.13 5.82
CA TYR A 19 -0.24 5.52 5.81
C TYR A 19 -1.18 4.33 5.57
N GLY A 20 -0.86 3.44 4.61
CA GLY A 20 -1.64 2.25 4.29
C GLY A 20 -1.68 1.28 5.47
N ALA A 21 -0.53 0.97 6.06
CA ALA A 21 -0.43 0.12 7.25
C ALA A 21 -1.28 0.67 8.42
N ALA A 22 -1.16 1.96 8.72
CA ALA A 22 -1.96 2.59 9.77
C ALA A 22 -3.46 2.56 9.47
N THR A 23 -3.84 2.84 8.21
CA THR A 23 -5.24 2.81 7.75
C THR A 23 -5.85 1.43 7.91
N PHE A 24 -5.18 0.39 7.41
CA PHE A 24 -5.70 -0.97 7.49
C PHE A 24 -5.65 -1.53 8.92
N ALA A 25 -4.65 -1.18 9.72
CA ALA A 25 -4.61 -1.53 11.14
C ALA A 25 -5.81 -0.95 11.90
N ALA A 26 -6.10 0.34 11.72
CA ALA A 26 -7.26 0.98 12.33
C ALA A 26 -8.58 0.38 11.81
N ALA A 27 -8.71 0.17 10.50
CA ALA A 27 -9.88 -0.46 9.92
C ALA A 27 -10.13 -1.88 10.49
N ALA A 28 -9.08 -2.69 10.64
CA ALA A 28 -9.15 -4.01 11.27
C ALA A 28 -9.55 -3.93 12.75
N ARG A 29 -9.00 -2.96 13.49
CA ARG A 29 -9.27 -2.75 14.92
C ARG A 29 -10.74 -2.41 15.17
N PHE A 30 -11.33 -1.56 14.35
CA PHE A 30 -12.69 -1.04 14.55
C PHE A 30 -13.78 -1.80 13.79
N SER A 31 -13.40 -2.67 12.83
CA SER A 31 -14.38 -3.51 12.14
C SER A 31 -15.01 -4.54 13.08
N ARG A 32 -16.34 -4.62 13.04
CA ARG A 32 -17.14 -5.62 13.78
C ARG A 32 -17.37 -6.90 12.99
N ASP A 33 -17.20 -6.84 11.68
CA ASP A 33 -17.39 -7.94 10.75
C ASP A 33 -16.09 -8.75 10.68
N VAL A 34 -16.16 -10.03 11.04
CA VAL A 34 -14.99 -10.91 11.17
C VAL A 34 -14.28 -11.09 9.82
N ASP A 35 -15.04 -11.20 8.73
CA ASP A 35 -14.49 -11.39 7.40
C ASP A 35 -13.78 -10.12 6.91
N LYS A 36 -14.40 -8.95 7.11
CA LYS A 36 -13.78 -7.67 6.76
C LYS A 36 -12.55 -7.39 7.61
N LYS A 37 -12.60 -7.73 8.90
CA LYS A 37 -11.46 -7.63 9.80
C LYS A 37 -10.28 -8.47 9.32
N ALA A 38 -10.52 -9.73 8.94
CA ALA A 38 -9.48 -10.60 8.39
C ALA A 38 -8.86 -10.02 7.10
N LYS A 39 -9.69 -9.50 6.19
CA LYS A 39 -9.22 -8.82 4.97
C LYS A 39 -8.36 -7.60 5.29
N TRP A 40 -8.80 -6.75 6.22
CA TRP A 40 -8.01 -5.59 6.66
C TRP A 40 -6.67 -5.99 7.28
N THR A 41 -6.67 -7.03 8.12
CA THR A 41 -5.42 -7.54 8.69
C THR A 41 -4.47 -8.05 7.61
N GLN A 42 -4.97 -8.75 6.60
CA GLN A 42 -4.14 -9.22 5.49
C GLN A 42 -3.49 -8.06 4.71
N LEU A 43 -4.26 -7.01 4.43
CA LEU A 43 -3.75 -5.82 3.74
C LEU A 43 -2.74 -5.06 4.60
N MET A 44 -3.00 -4.92 5.91
CA MET A 44 -2.05 -4.33 6.85
C MET A 44 -0.71 -5.10 6.85
N LEU A 45 -0.74 -6.44 6.83
CA LEU A 45 0.48 -7.25 6.79
C LEU A 45 1.26 -7.03 5.48
N LEU A 46 0.56 -6.88 4.36
CA LEU A 46 1.18 -6.58 3.07
C LEU A 46 1.91 -5.22 3.10
N GLU A 47 1.25 -4.17 3.57
CA GLU A 47 1.85 -2.83 3.74
C GLU A 47 3.05 -2.86 4.69
N GLU A 48 2.96 -3.58 5.82
CA GLU A 48 4.06 -3.71 6.78
C GLU A 48 5.29 -4.40 6.15
N GLN A 49 5.08 -5.46 5.37
CA GLN A 49 6.16 -6.13 4.64
C GLN A 49 6.78 -5.19 3.60
N THR A 50 5.97 -4.52 2.79
CA THR A 50 6.45 -3.61 1.74
C THR A 50 7.19 -2.43 2.37
N LYS A 51 6.69 -1.85 3.47
CA LYS A 51 7.39 -0.83 4.26
C LYS A 51 8.79 -1.27 4.68
N LEU A 52 8.94 -2.50 5.21
CA LEU A 52 10.25 -3.02 5.62
C LEU A 52 11.21 -3.16 4.43
N ARG A 53 10.70 -3.61 3.27
CA ARG A 53 11.48 -3.69 2.02
C ARG A 53 11.93 -2.29 1.56
N VAL A 54 11.03 -1.31 1.59
CA VAL A 54 11.34 0.10 1.25
C VAL A 54 12.39 0.67 2.18
N LEU A 55 12.24 0.47 3.50
CA LEU A 55 13.22 0.93 4.50
C LEU A 55 14.60 0.32 4.27
N LYS A 56 14.65 -0.99 4.01
CA LYS A 56 15.91 -1.66 3.67
C LYS A 56 16.54 -1.08 2.41
N TYR A 57 15.77 -0.92 1.35
CA TYR A 57 16.24 -0.34 0.10
C TYR A 57 16.78 1.08 0.28
N MET A 58 16.06 1.93 1.02
CA MET A 58 16.49 3.30 1.34
C MET A 58 17.81 3.31 2.13
N ALA A 59 17.95 2.43 3.14
CA ALA A 59 19.17 2.30 3.92
C ALA A 59 20.35 1.84 3.06
N ASP A 60 20.16 0.82 2.21
CA ASP A 60 21.20 0.30 1.31
C ASP A 60 21.69 1.38 0.30
N LYS A 61 20.82 2.34 -0.06
CA LYS A 61 21.15 3.47 -0.94
C LYS A 61 21.61 4.72 -0.18
N GLY A 62 21.76 4.66 1.14
CA GLY A 62 22.21 5.78 1.99
C GLY A 62 21.20 6.93 2.08
N LEU A 63 19.92 6.69 1.82
CA LEU A 63 18.86 7.69 1.90
C LEU A 63 18.45 7.93 3.36
N SER A 64 18.33 9.20 3.76
CA SER A 64 17.84 9.55 5.08
C SER A 64 16.35 9.28 5.19
N VAL A 65 15.95 8.56 6.25
CA VAL A 65 14.55 8.25 6.53
C VAL A 65 14.07 9.07 7.71
N ARG A 66 13.08 9.93 7.48
CA ARG A 66 12.33 10.59 8.56
C ARG A 66 10.96 9.95 8.68
N HIS A 67 10.67 9.38 9.85
CA HIS A 67 9.38 8.75 10.09
C HIS A 67 8.20 9.74 9.96
N PRO A 68 7.18 9.45 9.13
CA PRO A 68 6.12 10.39 8.82
C PRO A 68 4.95 10.29 9.82
N TYR A 69 5.15 10.75 11.06
CA TYR A 69 4.11 10.67 12.12
C TYR A 69 2.74 11.25 11.72
N GLY A 70 2.71 12.35 10.96
CA GLY A 70 1.46 12.95 10.50
C GLY A 70 0.64 12.03 9.58
N TRP A 71 1.32 11.17 8.81
CA TRP A 71 0.66 10.19 7.94
C TRP A 71 0.10 9.00 8.71
N VAL A 72 0.73 8.60 9.82
CA VAL A 72 0.19 7.60 10.74
C VAL A 72 -1.14 8.07 11.32
N LEU A 73 -1.17 9.28 11.90
CA LEU A 73 -2.39 9.85 12.49
C LEU A 73 -3.51 9.98 11.45
N ARG A 74 -3.16 10.43 10.25
CA ARG A 74 -4.12 10.51 9.14
C ARG A 74 -4.66 9.12 8.78
N GLY A 75 -3.80 8.12 8.67
CA GLY A 75 -4.20 6.75 8.37
C GLY A 75 -5.14 6.19 9.43
N GLU A 76 -4.85 6.40 10.72
CA GLU A 76 -5.72 5.94 11.81
C GLU A 76 -7.14 6.53 11.73
N LEU A 77 -7.25 7.84 11.46
CA LEU A 77 -8.54 8.53 11.31
C LEU A 77 -9.32 8.01 10.09
N GLU A 78 -8.64 7.85 8.95
CA GLU A 78 -9.27 7.34 7.73
C GLU A 78 -9.65 5.86 7.86
N GLY A 79 -8.85 5.04 8.53
CA GLY A 79 -9.14 3.64 8.81
C GLY A 79 -10.35 3.46 9.71
N LEU A 80 -10.50 4.30 10.73
CA LEU A 80 -11.73 4.37 11.53
C LEU A 80 -12.93 4.72 10.64
N ALA A 81 -12.84 5.76 9.81
CA ALA A 81 -13.93 6.15 8.91
C ALA A 81 -14.29 5.02 7.93
N MET A 82 -13.30 4.32 7.36
CA MET A 82 -13.51 3.17 6.48
C MET A 82 -14.19 2.00 7.19
N SER A 83 -13.90 1.77 8.47
CA SER A 83 -14.53 0.69 9.25
C SER A 83 -16.04 0.89 9.45
N LEU A 84 -16.50 2.15 9.41
CA LEU A 84 -17.89 2.54 9.60
C LEU A 84 -18.63 2.74 8.27
N ALA A 85 -17.90 2.95 7.18
CA ALA A 85 -18.47 3.24 5.88
C ALA A 85 -19.00 1.97 5.17
N PRO A 86 -19.93 2.11 4.22
CA PRO A 86 -20.37 0.99 3.39
C PRO A 86 -19.20 0.35 2.62
N TRP A 87 -19.05 -0.96 2.74
CA TRP A 87 -17.92 -1.71 2.15
C TRP A 87 -17.67 -1.40 0.67
N ARG A 88 -18.74 -1.39 -0.13
CA ARG A 88 -18.68 -1.10 -1.56
C ARG A 88 -18.13 0.30 -1.84
N TRP A 89 -18.47 1.30 -1.01
CA TRP A 89 -17.90 2.64 -1.12
C TRP A 89 -16.41 2.62 -0.77
N VAL A 90 -16.02 1.93 0.31
CA VAL A 90 -14.60 1.81 0.70
C VAL A 90 -13.76 1.21 -0.44
N MET A 91 -14.21 0.12 -1.05
CA MET A 91 -13.48 -0.50 -2.17
C MET A 91 -13.35 0.43 -3.38
N GLN A 92 -14.36 1.26 -3.67
CA GLN A 92 -14.25 2.28 -4.73
C GLN A 92 -13.21 3.35 -4.39
N GLN A 93 -13.14 3.77 -3.13
CA GLN A 93 -12.15 4.76 -2.69
C GLN A 93 -10.74 4.18 -2.70
N MET A 94 -10.56 2.92 -2.33
CA MET A 94 -9.28 2.21 -2.45
C MET A 94 -8.79 2.17 -3.91
N LEU A 95 -9.67 1.88 -4.88
CA LEU A 95 -9.28 1.90 -6.31
C LEU A 95 -8.84 3.28 -6.79
N LYS A 96 -9.49 4.35 -6.31
CA LYS A 96 -9.08 5.72 -6.67
C LYS A 96 -7.74 6.09 -6.06
N ALA A 97 -7.52 5.74 -4.79
CA ALA A 97 -6.29 6.04 -4.07
C ALA A 97 -5.09 5.30 -4.68
N THR A 98 -5.20 3.99 -4.88
CA THR A 98 -4.15 3.14 -5.48
C THR A 98 -3.81 3.56 -6.91
N ALA A 99 -4.79 4.01 -7.72
CA ALA A 99 -4.52 4.52 -9.07
C ALA A 99 -3.61 5.78 -9.07
N GLN A 100 -3.65 6.59 -8.01
CA GLN A 100 -2.75 7.73 -7.88
C GLN A 100 -1.30 7.27 -7.63
N TYR A 101 -1.10 6.30 -6.73
CA TYR A 101 0.22 5.76 -6.40
C TYR A 101 0.82 4.92 -7.53
N TYR A 102 0.00 4.13 -8.22
CA TYR A 102 0.41 3.34 -9.38
C TYR A 102 1.14 4.18 -10.44
N ARG A 103 0.65 5.39 -10.73
CA ARG A 103 1.31 6.31 -11.68
C ARG A 103 2.69 6.76 -11.20
N ILE A 104 2.85 6.99 -9.89
CA ILE A 104 4.14 7.37 -9.31
C ILE A 104 5.10 6.18 -9.43
N PHE A 105 4.68 4.99 -9.02
CA PHE A 105 5.56 3.82 -8.95
C PHE A 105 5.95 3.28 -10.33
N THR A 106 5.03 3.35 -11.31
CA THR A 106 5.35 3.02 -12.70
C THR A 106 6.43 3.96 -13.25
N ARG A 107 6.35 5.26 -12.95
CA ARG A 107 7.41 6.22 -13.32
C ARG A 107 8.74 5.89 -12.63
N MET A 108 8.72 5.46 -11.36
CA MET A 108 9.95 5.03 -10.68
C MET A 108 10.58 3.82 -11.36
N LEU A 109 9.76 2.85 -11.78
CA LEU A 109 10.18 1.66 -12.52
C LEU A 109 10.77 2.01 -13.90
N GLU A 110 10.14 2.91 -14.64
CA GLU A 110 10.63 3.37 -15.96
C GLU A 110 12.02 4.03 -15.87
N HIS A 111 12.30 4.70 -14.76
CA HIS A 111 13.60 5.34 -14.50
C HIS A 111 14.54 4.46 -13.67
N ALA A 112 14.16 3.20 -13.39
CA ALA A 112 14.95 2.33 -12.55
C ALA A 112 16.21 1.83 -13.26
N ALA A 113 17.34 1.97 -12.58
CA ALA A 113 18.58 1.33 -12.99
C ALA A 113 18.41 -0.20 -13.00
N PRO A 114 19.11 -0.94 -13.88
CA PRO A 114 18.94 -2.39 -14.01
C PRO A 114 19.03 -3.16 -12.69
N GLU A 115 19.92 -2.75 -11.79
CA GLU A 115 20.11 -3.35 -10.46
C GLU A 115 18.93 -3.14 -9.50
N ASP A 116 18.08 -2.15 -9.77
CA ASP A 116 16.96 -1.76 -8.92
C ASP A 116 15.60 -2.15 -9.52
N GLN A 117 15.57 -2.63 -10.77
CA GLN A 117 14.34 -3.02 -11.50
C GLN A 117 13.47 -3.97 -10.68
N ALA A 118 14.05 -5.06 -10.14
CA ALA A 118 13.31 -6.05 -9.37
C ALA A 118 12.63 -5.47 -8.11
N PHE A 119 13.21 -4.42 -7.50
CA PHE A 119 12.58 -3.74 -6.37
C PHE A 119 11.36 -2.95 -6.83
N PHE A 120 11.48 -2.16 -7.89
CA PHE A 120 10.35 -1.35 -8.38
C PHE A 120 9.26 -2.19 -9.03
N ASP A 121 9.61 -3.33 -9.66
CA ASP A 121 8.64 -4.32 -10.13
C ASP A 121 7.77 -4.83 -8.98
N TYR A 122 8.39 -5.16 -7.85
CA TYR A 122 7.67 -5.57 -6.65
C TYR A 122 6.72 -4.48 -6.14
N ILE A 123 7.14 -3.21 -6.14
CA ILE A 123 6.29 -2.07 -5.72
C ILE A 123 5.09 -1.90 -6.66
N VAL A 124 5.27 -2.06 -7.97
CA VAL A 124 4.16 -2.00 -8.94
C VAL A 124 3.20 -3.18 -8.72
N LEU A 125 3.72 -4.40 -8.57
CA LEU A 125 2.91 -5.60 -8.28
C LEU A 125 2.11 -5.48 -6.97
N HIS A 126 2.68 -4.84 -5.95
CA HIS A 126 1.99 -4.52 -4.69
C HIS A 126 0.73 -3.69 -4.92
N GLU A 127 0.83 -2.59 -5.67
CA GLU A 127 -0.33 -1.74 -6.00
C GLU A 127 -1.37 -2.50 -6.84
N GLU A 128 -0.93 -3.31 -7.80
CA GLU A 128 -1.81 -4.13 -8.62
C GLU A 128 -2.57 -5.15 -7.78
N ALA A 129 -1.93 -5.75 -6.77
CA ALA A 129 -2.57 -6.68 -5.85
C ALA A 129 -3.68 -6.03 -5.02
N ILE A 130 -3.47 -4.81 -4.52
CA ILE A 130 -4.49 -4.06 -3.76
C ILE A 130 -5.64 -3.66 -4.68
N GLN A 131 -5.35 -3.22 -5.91
CA GLN A 131 -6.40 -2.94 -6.90
C GLN A 131 -7.19 -4.20 -7.26
N ALA A 132 -6.53 -5.33 -7.45
CA ALA A 132 -7.16 -6.61 -7.76
C ALA A 132 -8.09 -7.05 -6.62
N PHE A 133 -7.66 -6.90 -5.37
CA PHE A 133 -8.48 -7.12 -4.19
C PHE A 133 -9.76 -6.28 -4.24
N ALA A 134 -9.63 -4.96 -4.40
CA ALA A 134 -10.79 -4.06 -4.39
C ALA A 134 -11.75 -4.32 -5.58
N ARG A 135 -11.23 -4.63 -6.77
CA ARG A 135 -12.06 -5.02 -7.94
C ARG A 135 -12.85 -6.30 -7.67
N ARG A 136 -12.21 -7.31 -7.08
CA ARG A 136 -12.88 -8.58 -6.76
C ARG A 136 -13.97 -8.41 -5.71
N GLU A 137 -13.72 -7.62 -4.67
CA GLU A 137 -14.73 -7.29 -3.66
C GLU A 137 -15.93 -6.55 -4.25
N LEU A 138 -15.71 -5.62 -5.19
CA LEU A 138 -16.79 -4.92 -5.88
C LEU A 138 -17.61 -5.81 -6.82
N ALA A 139 -16.97 -6.81 -7.43
CA ALA A 139 -17.60 -7.79 -8.29
C ALA A 139 -18.34 -8.88 -7.49
N GLY A 140 -18.17 -8.94 -6.17
CA GLY A 140 -18.65 -10.06 -5.36
C GLY A 140 -17.97 -11.40 -5.73
N ALA A 141 -16.76 -11.34 -6.30
CA ALA A 141 -16.03 -12.52 -6.73
C ALA A 141 -15.37 -13.23 -5.53
N GLY A 142 -15.26 -14.56 -5.62
CA GLY A 142 -14.55 -15.36 -4.63
C GLY A 142 -13.05 -15.05 -4.58
N ASP A 143 -12.45 -15.32 -3.41
CA ASP A 143 -11.03 -15.15 -3.09
C ASP A 143 -10.40 -13.82 -3.58
N SER A 144 -10.81 -12.72 -2.96
CA SER A 144 -10.24 -11.38 -3.23
C SER A 144 -8.81 -11.22 -2.73
N LEU A 145 -8.37 -12.03 -1.77
CA LEU A 145 -7.04 -11.93 -1.15
C LEU A 145 -5.97 -12.76 -1.88
N ALA A 146 -6.30 -13.44 -2.98
CA ALA A 146 -5.35 -14.28 -3.70
C ALA A 146 -4.07 -13.50 -4.12
N ALA A 147 -4.25 -12.32 -4.72
CA ALA A 147 -3.14 -11.51 -5.21
C ALA A 147 -2.27 -10.95 -4.07
N THR A 148 -2.89 -10.52 -2.97
CA THR A 148 -2.17 -9.95 -1.81
C THR A 148 -1.44 -11.05 -1.03
N ARG A 149 -2.01 -12.26 -0.95
CA ARG A 149 -1.33 -13.44 -0.37
C ARG A 149 -0.11 -13.88 -1.17
N ALA A 150 -0.16 -13.83 -2.49
CA ALA A 150 0.95 -14.22 -3.35
C ALA A 150 2.21 -13.35 -3.17
N LEU A 151 2.06 -12.13 -2.62
CA LEU A 151 3.18 -11.24 -2.33
C LEU A 151 3.74 -11.42 -0.90
N LEU A 152 3.01 -12.10 -0.02
CA LEU A 152 3.38 -12.37 1.37
C LEU A 152 4.11 -13.72 1.55
N SER A 153 4.19 -14.53 0.50
CA SER A 153 4.93 -15.80 0.44
C SER A 153 6.38 -15.60 0.02
#